data_AF-A0A961YST4-F1
#
_entry.id   AF-A0A961YST4-F1
#
_cell.length_a   1.000
_cell.length_b   1.000
_cell.length_c   1.000
_cell.angle_alpha   90.00
_cell.angle_beta   90.00
_cell.angle_gamma   90.00
#
_symmetry.space_group_name_H-M   'P 1'
#
loop_
_entity.id
_entity.type
_entity.pdbx_description
1 polymer ?
#
loop_
_entity_poly.entity_id
_entity_poly.type
_entity_poly.pdbx_seq_one_letter_code
_entity_poly.pdbx_strand_id
1 'polypeptide(L)'
;MSMDLLAGHPYLLSALLGVPGVLVAIAMAGRHRGSVLLAGLIETLHAPPLIWFDGSYWTPQRLGGLPVGVEDVIVSFSLGAGVWFAAILPFRRRLDLTGTWERSLVRLVAIGVGGALLALPIWLAGAGVMTVLLVVMLVVALVLGAARPGLLPLSLAALVLYPAYYVAILFLAAALDPSFFAIWDGPELWGPRLFGLPIEEIAFVAMFSITYPLIVGFALDARLDKPAALPLSA
;
A
#
# COMPACT_ATOMS: atom_id res chain seq x y z
N MET A 1 -16.18 -14.73 17.82
CA MET A 1 -16.06 -15.24 16.44
C MET A 1 -15.50 -16.65 16.55
N SER A 2 -16.19 -17.68 16.05
CA SER A 2 -15.69 -19.06 16.14
C SER A 2 -14.45 -19.23 15.27
N MET A 3 -13.50 -20.08 15.69
CA MET A 3 -12.34 -20.46 14.88
C MET A 3 -12.76 -21.04 13.52
N ASP A 4 -13.93 -21.67 13.46
CA ASP A 4 -14.52 -22.21 12.24
C ASP A 4 -14.86 -21.12 11.21
N LEU A 5 -15.23 -19.91 11.65
CA LEU A 5 -15.49 -18.81 10.72
C LEU A 5 -14.19 -18.34 10.07
N LEU A 6 -13.10 -18.25 10.84
CA LEU A 6 -11.78 -17.84 10.33
C LEU A 6 -11.16 -18.89 9.41
N ALA A 7 -11.35 -20.17 9.71
CA ALA A 7 -10.86 -21.27 8.88
C ALA A 7 -11.46 -21.30 7.47
N GLY A 8 -12.66 -20.71 7.28
CA GLY A 8 -13.29 -20.56 5.97
C GLY A 8 -13.04 -19.21 5.28
N HIS A 9 -12.24 -18.32 5.87
CA HIS A 9 -12.00 -16.97 5.33
C HIS A 9 -10.51 -16.57 5.52
N PRO A 10 -9.56 -17.23 4.84
CA PRO A 10 -8.13 -16.93 4.93
C PRO A 10 -7.80 -15.45 4.69
N TYR A 11 -8.53 -14.80 3.79
CA TYR A 11 -8.35 -13.39 3.49
C TYR A 11 -8.73 -12.50 4.68
N LEU A 12 -9.88 -12.76 5.33
CA LEU A 12 -10.29 -12.06 6.55
C LEU A 12 -9.29 -12.27 7.69
N LEU A 13 -8.77 -13.49 7.84
CA LEU A 13 -7.73 -13.79 8.83
C LEU A 13 -6.51 -12.88 8.63
N SER A 14 -5.97 -12.81 7.40
CA SER A 14 -4.83 -11.91 7.11
C SER A 14 -5.15 -10.44 7.35
N ALA A 15 -6.35 -9.98 6.98
CA ALA A 15 -6.80 -8.62 7.21
C ALA A 15 -6.78 -8.26 8.72
N LEU A 16 -7.30 -9.16 9.55
CA LEU A 16 -7.36 -8.99 11.00
C LEU A 16 -5.99 -9.08 11.68
N LEU A 17 -5.07 -9.91 11.16
CA LEU A 17 -3.69 -9.97 11.66
C LEU A 17 -2.93 -8.65 11.43
N GLY A 18 -3.27 -7.90 10.38
CA GLY A 18 -2.69 -6.59 10.11
C GLY A 18 -3.18 -5.48 11.06
N VAL A 19 -4.39 -5.62 11.62
CA VAL A 19 -5.02 -4.57 12.44
C VAL A 19 -4.17 -4.18 13.66
N PRO A 20 -3.66 -5.11 14.50
CA PRO A 20 -2.78 -4.75 15.62
C PRO A 20 -1.54 -3.95 15.19
N GLY A 21 -0.90 -4.34 14.09
CA GLY A 21 0.28 -3.63 13.56
C GLY A 21 -0.04 -2.18 13.18
N VAL A 22 -1.18 -1.96 12.54
CA VAL A 22 -1.65 -0.63 12.14
C VAL A 22 -2.06 0.22 13.35
N LEU A 23 -2.71 -0.38 14.37
CA LEU A 23 -3.05 0.35 15.59
C LEU A 23 -1.78 0.81 16.35
N VAL A 24 -0.76 -0.05 16.40
CA VAL A 24 0.56 0.31 16.95
C VAL A 24 1.19 1.43 16.12
N ALA A 25 1.15 1.34 14.79
CA ALA A 25 1.66 2.37 13.89
C ALA A 25 0.99 3.74 14.15
N ILE A 26 -0.35 3.77 14.23
CA ILE A 26 -1.13 4.99 14.51
C ILE A 26 -0.76 5.56 15.89
N ALA A 27 -0.66 4.72 16.92
CA ALA A 27 -0.28 5.16 18.26
C ALA A 27 1.15 5.73 18.29
N MET A 28 2.09 5.10 17.57
CA MET A 28 3.49 5.51 17.50
C MET A 28 3.75 6.73 16.60
N ALA A 29 2.81 7.10 15.73
CA ALA A 29 2.94 8.21 14.79
C ALA A 29 3.00 9.59 15.49
N GLY A 30 2.53 9.69 16.74
CA GLY A 30 2.57 10.93 17.53
C GLY A 30 1.85 12.09 16.83
N ARG A 31 2.56 13.19 16.56
CA ARG A 31 2.00 14.37 15.87
C ARG A 31 1.52 14.07 14.44
N HIS A 32 2.01 12.99 13.82
CA HIS A 32 1.67 12.59 12.46
C HIS A 32 0.50 11.60 12.37
N ARG A 33 -0.14 11.26 13.51
CA ARG A 33 -1.28 10.32 13.55
C ARG A 33 -2.38 10.64 12.53
N GLY A 34 -2.69 11.92 12.33
CA GLY A 34 -3.71 12.35 11.39
C GLY A 34 -3.34 12.02 9.94
N SER A 35 -2.05 12.15 9.59
CA SER A 35 -1.57 11.80 8.24
C SER A 35 -1.55 10.29 8.00
N VAL A 36 -1.29 9.48 9.03
CA VAL A 36 -1.34 8.01 8.95
C VAL A 36 -2.78 7.52 8.78
N LEU A 37 -3.72 8.07 9.56
CA LEU A 37 -5.14 7.79 9.38
C LEU A 37 -5.62 8.22 8.00
N LEU A 38 -5.25 9.42 7.55
CA LEU A 38 -5.64 9.93 6.25
C LEU A 38 -5.06 9.08 5.10
N ALA A 39 -3.80 8.65 5.20
CA ALA A 39 -3.22 7.72 4.24
C ALA A 39 -4.04 6.42 4.18
N GLY A 40 -4.33 5.79 5.31
CA GLY A 40 -5.21 4.62 5.35
C GLY A 40 -6.56 4.88 4.67
N LEU A 41 -7.22 6.00 4.97
CA LEU A 41 -8.50 6.38 4.35
C LEU A 41 -8.40 6.60 2.84
N ILE A 42 -7.35 7.28 2.36
CA ILE A 42 -7.11 7.45 0.92
C ILE A 42 -7.01 6.09 0.24
N GLU A 43 -6.30 5.14 0.85
CA GLU A 43 -6.14 3.81 0.27
C GLU A 43 -7.43 2.99 0.28
N THR A 44 -8.32 3.17 1.27
CA THR A 44 -9.65 2.51 1.22
C THR A 44 -10.48 2.90 0.01
N LEU A 45 -10.23 4.06 -0.61
CA LEU A 45 -10.90 4.44 -1.86
C LEU A 45 -10.45 3.59 -3.06
N HIS A 46 -9.34 2.86 -2.93
CA HIS A 46 -8.88 1.87 -3.90
C HIS A 46 -9.43 0.46 -3.66
N ALA A 47 -10.23 0.24 -2.60
CA ALA A 47 -10.87 -1.06 -2.37
C ALA A 47 -11.88 -1.46 -3.48
N PRO A 48 -12.76 -0.57 -4.00
CA PRO A 48 -13.68 -0.96 -5.06
C PRO A 48 -13.01 -1.45 -6.35
N PRO A 49 -11.91 -0.83 -6.83
CA PRO A 49 -11.08 -1.37 -7.91
C PRO A 49 -10.58 -2.81 -7.75
N LEU A 50 -10.53 -3.36 -6.53
CA LEU A 50 -10.10 -4.75 -6.31
C LEU A 50 -11.01 -5.78 -6.96
N ILE A 51 -12.23 -5.40 -7.35
CA ILE A 51 -13.12 -6.25 -8.15
C ILE A 51 -12.48 -6.71 -9.47
N TRP A 52 -11.57 -5.91 -10.05
CA TRP A 52 -10.88 -6.26 -11.30
C TRP A 52 -9.76 -7.27 -11.12
N PHE A 53 -9.34 -7.51 -9.87
CA PHE A 53 -8.34 -8.53 -9.52
C PHE A 53 -8.99 -9.89 -9.23
N ASP A 54 -10.28 -9.90 -8.89
CA ASP A 54 -11.02 -11.11 -8.53
C ASP A 54 -11.16 -12.05 -9.73
N GLY A 55 -10.67 -13.28 -9.57
CA GLY A 55 -10.65 -14.32 -10.60
C GLY A 55 -9.57 -14.15 -11.69
N SER A 56 -8.93 -12.97 -11.80
CA SER A 56 -7.85 -12.69 -12.75
C SER A 56 -6.47 -12.85 -12.12
N TYR A 57 -6.30 -12.27 -10.92
CA TYR A 57 -5.06 -12.28 -10.15
C TYR A 57 -5.15 -13.18 -8.91
N TRP A 58 -6.28 -13.11 -8.20
CA TRP A 58 -6.51 -13.84 -6.95
C TRP A 58 -8.00 -14.15 -6.76
N THR A 59 -8.32 -15.09 -5.86
CA THR A 59 -9.67 -15.58 -5.60
C THR A 59 -10.03 -15.54 -4.11
N PRO A 60 -10.17 -14.34 -3.52
CA PRO A 60 -10.36 -14.21 -2.07
C PRO A 60 -11.75 -14.69 -1.64
N GLN A 61 -11.79 -15.51 -0.59
CA GLN A 61 -13.04 -15.88 0.09
C GLN A 61 -13.45 -14.76 1.05
N ARG A 62 -14.41 -13.94 0.61
CA ARG A 62 -14.92 -12.78 1.36
C ARG A 62 -16.15 -13.10 2.19
N LEU A 63 -16.27 -12.47 3.36
CA LEU A 63 -17.43 -12.59 4.21
C LEU A 63 -18.68 -12.09 3.48
N GLY A 64 -19.69 -12.95 3.39
CA GLY A 64 -20.97 -12.64 2.73
C GLY A 64 -20.95 -12.72 1.20
N GLY A 65 -19.84 -13.10 0.57
CA GLY A 65 -19.77 -13.34 -0.88
C GLY A 65 -19.94 -12.09 -1.75
N LEU A 66 -19.72 -10.90 -1.20
CA LEU A 66 -19.79 -9.64 -1.95
C LEU A 66 -18.56 -9.50 -2.87
N PRO A 67 -18.68 -8.78 -4.02
CA PRO A 67 -17.54 -8.50 -4.88
C PRO A 67 -16.44 -7.66 -4.21
N VAL A 68 -16.83 -6.84 -3.22
CA VAL A 68 -15.94 -6.05 -2.37
C VAL A 68 -16.41 -6.28 -0.94
N GLY A 69 -15.52 -6.82 -0.10
CA GLY A 69 -15.78 -7.22 1.27
C GLY A 69 -15.27 -6.22 2.29
N VAL A 70 -15.57 -6.50 3.55
CA VAL A 70 -15.01 -5.74 4.68
C VAL A 70 -13.50 -5.95 4.78
N GLU A 71 -13.03 -7.11 4.36
CA GLU A 71 -11.63 -7.48 4.26
C GLU A 71 -10.86 -6.55 3.36
N ASP A 72 -11.41 -6.20 2.19
CA ASP A 72 -10.80 -5.27 1.23
C ASP A 72 -10.60 -3.90 1.86
N VAL A 73 -11.60 -3.41 2.59
CA VAL A 73 -11.50 -2.13 3.30
C VAL A 73 -10.43 -2.19 4.40
N ILE A 74 -10.40 -3.26 5.19
CA ILE A 74 -9.42 -3.43 6.28
C ILE A 74 -8.00 -3.53 5.70
N VAL A 75 -7.81 -4.35 4.66
CA VAL A 75 -6.51 -4.54 4.00
C VAL A 75 -6.05 -3.24 3.37
N SER A 76 -6.87 -2.58 2.54
CA SER A 76 -6.52 -1.30 1.92
C SER A 76 -6.18 -0.23 2.97
N PHE A 77 -6.98 -0.10 4.03
CA PHE A 77 -6.66 0.83 5.12
C PHE A 77 -5.30 0.50 5.75
N SER A 78 -5.06 -0.78 6.02
CA SER A 78 -3.83 -1.26 6.64
C SER A 78 -2.60 -1.06 5.76
N LEU A 79 -2.72 -1.28 4.45
CA LEU A 79 -1.69 -1.02 3.45
C LEU A 79 -1.31 0.47 3.47
N GLY A 80 -2.29 1.35 3.30
CA GLY A 80 -2.05 2.79 3.22
C GLY A 80 -1.46 3.37 4.51
N ALA A 81 -2.05 3.04 5.66
CA ALA A 81 -1.58 3.50 6.97
C ALA A 81 -0.20 2.92 7.31
N GLY A 82 0.00 1.63 7.08
CA GLY A 82 1.25 0.93 7.38
C GLY A 82 2.42 1.43 6.55
N VAL A 83 2.24 1.56 5.22
CA VAL A 83 3.29 2.08 4.33
C VAL A 83 3.65 3.51 4.65
N TRP A 84 2.65 4.38 4.85
CA TRP A 84 2.93 5.77 5.17
C TRP A 84 3.64 5.90 6.52
N PHE A 85 3.23 5.14 7.54
CA PHE A 85 3.92 5.11 8.82
C PHE A 85 5.37 4.65 8.67
N ALA A 86 5.61 3.55 7.94
CA ALA A 86 6.96 3.05 7.65
C ALA A 86 7.83 4.11 6.95
N ALA A 87 7.25 4.85 6.00
CA ALA A 87 7.92 5.93 5.29
C ALA A 87 8.37 7.06 6.23
N ILE A 88 7.49 7.49 7.15
CA ILE A 88 7.76 8.65 8.01
C ILE A 88 8.50 8.30 9.30
N LEU A 89 8.51 7.04 9.73
CA LEU A 89 9.05 6.62 11.02
C LEU A 89 10.48 7.13 11.27
N PRO A 90 11.45 7.02 10.34
CA PRO A 90 12.81 7.52 10.54
C PRO A 90 12.90 9.05 10.57
N PHE A 91 11.91 9.72 9.97
CA PHE A 91 11.93 11.16 9.73
C PHE A 91 10.89 11.94 10.54
N ARG A 92 10.13 11.28 11.41
CA ARG A 92 8.97 11.85 12.12
C ARG A 92 9.25 13.16 12.86
N ARG A 93 10.50 13.38 13.29
CA ARG A 93 10.91 14.63 13.96
C ARG A 93 11.16 15.78 12.98
N ARG A 94 11.58 15.48 11.75
CA ARG A 94 11.98 16.43 10.69
C ARG A 94 10.95 16.59 9.56
N LEU A 95 9.89 15.79 9.61
CA LEU A 95 8.83 15.84 8.61
C LEU A 95 7.86 16.98 8.94
N ASP A 96 7.62 17.86 7.98
CA ASP A 96 6.56 18.84 8.02
C ASP A 96 5.53 18.58 6.91
N LEU A 97 4.27 18.89 7.19
CA LEU A 97 3.14 18.69 6.28
C LEU A 97 2.46 20.05 6.08
N THR A 98 2.76 20.71 4.96
CA THR A 98 2.33 22.09 4.70
C THR A 98 1.13 22.19 3.75
N GLY A 99 0.58 21.06 3.30
CA GLY A 99 -0.54 21.01 2.37
C GLY A 99 -1.86 21.42 3.01
N THR A 100 -2.72 22.11 2.26
CA THR A 100 -4.13 22.29 2.61
C THR A 100 -4.95 21.14 2.06
N TRP A 101 -6.05 20.81 2.70
CA TRP A 101 -6.93 19.72 2.32
C TRP A 101 -7.41 19.82 0.86
N GLU A 102 -7.80 21.02 0.42
CA GLU A 102 -8.31 21.27 -0.93
C GLU A 102 -7.24 20.98 -1.98
N ARG A 103 -6.00 21.42 -1.74
CA ARG A 103 -4.87 21.15 -2.65
C ARG A 103 -4.50 19.68 -2.65
N SER A 104 -4.55 19.02 -1.49
CA SER A 104 -4.32 17.58 -1.39
C SER A 104 -5.32 16.78 -2.20
N LEU A 105 -6.62 17.13 -2.10
CA LEU A 105 -7.66 16.50 -2.89
C LEU A 105 -7.45 16.68 -4.39
N VAL A 106 -7.17 17.91 -4.85
CA VAL A 106 -6.89 18.17 -6.28
C VAL A 106 -5.71 17.33 -6.78
N ARG A 107 -4.63 17.22 -5.99
CA ARG A 107 -3.46 16.40 -6.34
C ARG A 107 -3.79 14.91 -6.40
N LEU A 108 -4.56 14.40 -5.44
CA LEU A 108 -4.98 13.00 -5.40
C LEU A 108 -5.88 12.66 -6.61
N VAL A 109 -6.85 13.52 -6.92
CA VAL A 109 -7.71 13.36 -8.10
C VAL A 109 -6.88 13.41 -9.38
N ALA A 110 -5.94 14.36 -9.51
CA ALA A 110 -5.08 14.46 -10.67
C ALA A 110 -4.21 13.20 -10.87
N ILE A 111 -3.64 12.66 -9.78
CA ILE A 111 -2.87 11.40 -9.82
C ILE A 111 -3.78 10.24 -10.22
N GLY A 112 -4.96 10.11 -9.60
CA GLY A 112 -5.90 9.03 -9.88
C GLY A 112 -6.39 9.05 -11.34
N VAL A 113 -6.80 10.21 -11.84
CA VAL A 113 -7.21 10.39 -13.25
C VAL A 113 -6.05 10.12 -14.19
N GLY A 114 -4.86 10.65 -13.91
CA GLY A 114 -3.66 10.40 -14.72
C GLY A 114 -3.28 8.92 -14.75
N GLY A 115 -3.35 8.24 -13.61
CA GLY A 115 -3.14 6.79 -13.50
C GLY A 115 -4.16 5.99 -14.30
N ALA A 116 -5.45 6.34 -14.22
CA ALA A 116 -6.51 5.69 -15.00
C ALA A 116 -6.32 5.88 -16.52
N LEU A 117 -5.97 7.09 -16.95
CA LEU A 117 -5.69 7.38 -18.36
C LEU A 117 -4.46 6.61 -18.87
N LEU A 118 -3.46 6.40 -18.03
CA LEU A 118 -2.29 5.56 -18.36
C LEU A 118 -2.62 4.07 -18.36
N ALA A 119 -3.46 3.61 -17.43
CA ALA A 119 -3.87 2.21 -17.31
C ALA A 119 -4.67 1.74 -18.53
N LEU A 120 -5.58 2.59 -19.02
CA LEU A 120 -6.52 2.25 -20.08
C LEU A 120 -5.87 1.69 -21.36
N PRO A 121 -4.89 2.34 -22.01
CA PRO A 121 -4.28 1.79 -23.22
C PRO A 121 -3.52 0.48 -22.97
N ILE A 122 -2.91 0.30 -21.80
CA ILE A 122 -2.16 -0.92 -21.44
C ILE A 122 -3.15 -2.08 -21.27
N TRP A 123 -4.26 -1.82 -20.59
CA TRP A 123 -5.35 -2.80 -20.46
C TRP A 123 -5.95 -3.13 -21.83
N LEU A 124 -6.29 -2.13 -22.66
CA LEU A 124 -6.84 -2.36 -24.00
C LEU A 124 -5.89 -3.16 -24.93
N ALA A 125 -4.58 -3.18 -24.63
CA ALA A 125 -3.61 -4.03 -25.31
C ALA A 125 -3.60 -5.50 -24.82
N GLY A 126 -4.47 -5.87 -23.87
CA GLY A 126 -4.62 -7.23 -23.35
C GLY A 126 -3.67 -7.57 -22.20
N ALA A 127 -3.03 -6.58 -21.56
CA ALA A 127 -2.20 -6.83 -20.39
C ALA A 127 -3.05 -7.21 -19.16
N GLY A 128 -2.56 -8.16 -18.36
CA GLY A 128 -3.22 -8.55 -17.11
C GLY A 128 -3.22 -7.43 -16.06
N VAL A 129 -4.20 -7.46 -15.16
CA VAL A 129 -4.52 -6.38 -14.22
C VAL A 129 -3.34 -5.98 -13.33
N MET A 130 -2.58 -6.97 -12.84
CA MET A 130 -1.40 -6.72 -12.00
C MET A 130 -0.26 -6.08 -12.80
N THR A 131 -0.10 -6.45 -14.08
CA THR A 131 0.89 -5.83 -14.96
C THR A 131 0.54 -4.37 -15.21
N VAL A 132 -0.72 -4.06 -15.50
CA VAL A 132 -1.22 -2.70 -15.66
C VAL A 132 -0.92 -1.87 -14.41
N LEU A 133 -1.26 -2.39 -13.22
CA LEU A 133 -1.02 -1.72 -11.94
C LEU A 133 0.47 -1.42 -11.74
N LEU A 134 1.35 -2.41 -11.91
CA LEU A 134 2.80 -2.25 -11.70
C LEU A 134 3.39 -1.20 -12.66
N VAL A 135 2.99 -1.19 -13.93
CA VAL A 135 3.44 -0.19 -14.91
C VAL A 135 2.97 1.21 -14.52
N VAL A 136 1.70 1.37 -14.13
CA VAL A 136 1.18 2.67 -13.68
C VAL A 136 1.94 3.16 -12.45
N MET A 137 2.16 2.28 -11.46
CA MET A 137 2.90 2.63 -10.25
C MET A 137 4.34 3.03 -10.53
N LEU A 138 5.00 2.36 -11.49
CA LEU A 138 6.35 2.70 -11.93
C LEU A 138 6.39 4.10 -12.56
N VAL A 139 5.49 4.39 -13.50
CA VAL A 139 5.44 5.70 -14.15
C VAL A 139 5.13 6.80 -13.13
N VAL A 140 4.16 6.59 -12.23
CA VAL A 140 3.84 7.54 -11.16
C VAL A 140 5.04 7.76 -10.23
N ALA A 141 5.76 6.70 -9.85
CA ALA A 141 6.96 6.82 -9.02
C ALA A 141 8.06 7.62 -9.71
N LEU A 142 8.30 7.37 -11.00
CA LEU A 142 9.31 8.10 -11.78
C LEU A 142 8.94 9.58 -11.90
N VAL A 143 7.68 9.88 -12.25
CA VAL A 143 7.20 11.26 -12.40
C VAL A 143 7.26 12.01 -11.07
N LEU A 144 6.70 11.46 -9.99
CA LEU A 144 6.70 12.12 -8.69
C LEU A 144 8.09 12.16 -8.06
N GLY A 145 8.91 11.13 -8.24
CA GLY A 145 10.30 11.10 -7.78
C GLY A 145 11.16 12.16 -8.47
N ALA A 146 10.98 12.36 -9.77
CA ALA A 146 11.65 13.43 -10.51
C ALA A 146 11.13 14.83 -10.14
N ALA A 147 9.81 14.99 -9.96
CA ALA A 147 9.20 16.26 -9.61
C ALA A 147 9.47 16.67 -8.14
N ARG A 148 9.65 15.69 -7.24
CA ARG A 148 9.82 15.89 -5.80
C ARG A 148 10.90 14.97 -5.23
N PRO A 149 12.18 15.15 -5.62
CA PRO A 149 13.28 14.30 -5.16
C PRO A 149 13.44 14.30 -3.63
N GLY A 150 13.01 15.36 -2.94
CA GLY A 150 13.00 15.42 -1.48
C GLY A 150 12.09 14.41 -0.79
N LEU A 151 11.18 13.74 -1.51
CA LEU A 151 10.32 12.67 -1.00
C LEU A 151 10.94 11.28 -1.14
N LEU A 152 11.96 11.10 -1.98
CA LEU A 152 12.62 9.80 -2.20
C LEU A 152 13.13 9.15 -0.90
N PRO A 153 13.67 9.89 0.09
CA PRO A 153 14.05 9.27 1.37
C PRO A 153 12.87 8.59 2.10
N LEU A 154 11.65 9.12 1.99
CA LEU A 154 10.45 8.50 2.57
C LEU A 154 10.13 7.18 1.86
N SER A 155 10.16 7.16 0.54
CA SER A 155 9.94 5.96 -0.27
C SER A 155 10.98 4.88 -0.03
N LEU A 156 12.25 5.25 0.09
CA LEU A 156 13.32 4.29 0.40
C LEU A 156 13.16 3.70 1.81
N ALA A 157 12.76 4.51 2.80
CA ALA A 157 12.46 4.01 4.13
C ALA A 157 11.29 3.01 4.13
N ALA A 158 10.21 3.34 3.41
CA ALA A 158 9.08 2.43 3.25
C ALA A 158 9.47 1.13 2.53
N LEU A 159 10.25 1.20 1.45
CA LEU A 159 10.74 0.03 0.71
C LEU A 159 11.52 -0.97 1.59
N VAL A 160 12.21 -0.48 2.62
CA VAL A 160 12.94 -1.35 3.55
C VAL A 160 12.01 -1.88 4.66
N LEU A 161 11.25 -0.98 5.29
CA LEU A 161 10.52 -1.29 6.51
C LEU A 161 9.18 -2.00 6.26
N TYR A 162 8.44 -1.58 5.23
CA TYR A 162 7.10 -2.09 4.99
C TYR A 162 7.06 -3.51 4.41
N PRO A 163 7.87 -3.88 3.40
CA PRO A 163 7.87 -5.25 2.91
C PRO A 163 8.21 -6.28 3.99
N ALA A 164 9.10 -5.94 4.94
CA ALA A 164 9.41 -6.82 6.07
C ALA A 164 8.17 -7.08 6.96
N TYR A 165 7.41 -6.02 7.27
CA TYR A 165 6.14 -6.14 7.99
C TYR A 165 5.11 -6.94 7.20
N TYR A 166 4.92 -6.60 5.92
CA TYR A 166 3.94 -7.25 5.05
C TYR A 166 4.20 -8.75 4.91
N VAL A 167 5.46 -9.12 4.62
CA VAL A 167 5.90 -10.52 4.56
C VAL A 167 5.65 -11.22 5.90
N ALA A 168 5.97 -10.61 7.04
CA ALA A 168 5.70 -11.22 8.34
C ALA A 168 4.21 -11.55 8.55
N ILE A 169 3.31 -10.66 8.13
CA ILE A 169 1.86 -10.90 8.20
C ILE A 169 1.44 -12.04 7.27
N LEU A 170 1.92 -12.05 6.03
CA LEU A 170 1.59 -13.12 5.07
C LEU A 170 2.06 -14.49 5.54
N PHE A 171 3.28 -14.59 6.08
CA PHE A 171 3.79 -15.85 6.61
C PHE A 171 3.12 -16.27 7.92
N LEU A 172 2.70 -15.31 8.75
CA LEU A 172 1.90 -15.62 9.93
C LEU A 172 0.51 -16.15 9.52
N ALA A 173 -0.12 -15.55 8.50
CA ALA A 173 -1.37 -16.06 7.95
C ALA A 173 -1.18 -17.47 7.37
N ALA A 174 -0.13 -17.72 6.59
CA ALA A 174 0.19 -19.04 6.04
C ALA A 174 0.53 -20.09 7.12
N ALA A 175 1.09 -19.68 8.26
CA ALA A 175 1.34 -20.58 9.39
C ALA A 175 0.05 -20.97 10.12
N LEU A 176 -0.97 -20.11 10.08
CA LEU A 176 -2.28 -20.38 10.68
C LEU A 176 -3.21 -21.12 9.72
N ASP A 177 -3.09 -20.87 8.41
CA ASP A 177 -3.81 -21.54 7.33
C ASP A 177 -2.85 -21.88 6.18
N PRO A 178 -2.43 -23.16 6.04
CA PRO A 178 -1.52 -23.59 4.97
C PRO A 178 -2.06 -23.36 3.55
N SER A 179 -3.38 -23.20 3.39
CA SER A 179 -4.01 -22.90 2.11
C SER A 179 -3.99 -21.42 1.75
N PHE A 180 -3.51 -20.55 2.64
CA PHE A 180 -3.51 -19.09 2.46
C PHE A 180 -2.87 -18.65 1.14
N PHE A 181 -1.72 -19.22 0.75
CA PHE A 181 -1.07 -18.85 -0.52
C PHE A 181 -1.79 -19.36 -1.78
N ALA A 182 -2.79 -20.23 -1.63
CA ALA A 182 -3.63 -20.67 -2.74
C ALA A 182 -4.61 -19.59 -3.21
N ILE A 183 -4.83 -18.51 -2.43
CA ILE A 183 -5.70 -17.41 -2.88
C ILE A 183 -5.12 -16.68 -4.10
N TRP A 184 -3.81 -16.73 -4.31
CA TRP A 184 -3.16 -16.21 -5.52
C TRP A 184 -3.01 -17.33 -6.55
N ASP A 185 -4.09 -17.64 -7.26
CA ASP A 185 -4.15 -18.71 -8.27
C ASP A 185 -4.71 -18.25 -9.62
N GLY A 186 -4.77 -16.93 -9.84
CA GLY A 186 -5.36 -16.34 -11.03
C GLY A 186 -4.62 -16.72 -12.33
N PRO A 187 -5.34 -16.77 -13.47
CA PRO A 187 -4.78 -17.13 -14.77
C PRO A 187 -3.84 -16.07 -15.36
N GLU A 188 -3.85 -14.84 -14.85
CA GLU A 188 -3.01 -13.73 -15.35
C GLU A 188 -1.65 -13.63 -14.64
N LEU A 189 -1.33 -14.58 -13.75
CA LEU A 189 -0.03 -14.62 -13.09
C LEU A 189 1.10 -14.90 -14.09
N TRP A 190 2.25 -14.25 -13.89
CA TRP A 190 3.49 -14.42 -14.66
C TRP A 190 4.09 -15.82 -14.53
N GLY A 191 3.73 -16.56 -13.47
CA GLY A 191 4.10 -17.95 -13.25
C GLY A 191 5.10 -18.20 -12.12
N PRO A 192 6.27 -17.52 -12.06
CA PRO A 192 7.25 -17.75 -11.00
C PRO A 192 6.72 -17.45 -9.60
N ARG A 193 7.11 -18.30 -8.62
CA ARG A 193 6.82 -18.11 -7.20
C ARG A 193 8.09 -18.12 -6.36
N LEU A 194 8.10 -17.34 -5.29
CA LEU A 194 9.16 -17.34 -4.28
C LEU A 194 8.50 -17.54 -2.90
N PHE A 195 8.92 -18.59 -2.19
CA PHE A 195 8.33 -19.02 -0.91
C PHE A 195 6.78 -19.16 -0.93
N GLY A 196 6.22 -19.58 -2.06
CA GLY A 196 4.78 -19.77 -2.24
C GLY A 196 4.04 -18.55 -2.80
N LEU A 197 4.61 -17.34 -2.68
CA LEU A 197 4.04 -16.11 -3.22
C LEU A 197 4.39 -15.94 -4.71
N PRO A 198 3.46 -15.45 -5.54
CA PRO A 198 3.79 -15.05 -6.91
C PRO A 198 4.78 -13.88 -6.92
N ILE A 199 5.66 -13.84 -7.91
CA ILE A 199 6.68 -12.78 -8.03
C ILE A 199 6.04 -11.39 -8.14
N GLU A 200 4.81 -11.32 -8.66
CA GLU A 200 4.03 -10.10 -8.81
C GLU A 200 3.58 -9.53 -7.48
N GLU A 201 3.30 -10.37 -6.48
CA GLU A 201 2.99 -9.90 -5.12
C GLU A 201 4.22 -9.23 -4.49
N ILE A 202 5.41 -9.77 -4.75
CA ILE A 202 6.69 -9.20 -4.32
C ILE A 202 6.97 -7.88 -5.05
N ALA A 203 6.74 -7.85 -6.37
CA ALA A 203 6.85 -6.64 -7.16
C ALA A 203 5.84 -5.57 -6.68
N PHE A 204 4.60 -5.99 -6.40
CA PHE A 204 3.53 -5.13 -5.90
C PHE A 204 3.92 -4.50 -4.57
N VAL A 205 4.31 -5.28 -3.55
CA VAL A 205 4.66 -4.71 -2.25
C VAL A 205 5.85 -3.75 -2.35
N ALA A 206 6.85 -4.07 -3.18
CA ALA A 206 8.01 -3.20 -3.40
C ALA A 206 7.60 -1.89 -4.09
N MET A 207 6.84 -1.98 -5.20
CA MET A 207 6.36 -0.82 -5.94
C MET A 207 5.42 0.03 -5.09
N PHE A 208 4.51 -0.59 -4.33
CA PHE A 208 3.58 0.11 -3.45
C PHE A 208 4.33 0.87 -2.36
N SER A 209 5.34 0.25 -1.76
CA SER A 209 6.19 0.88 -0.76
C SER A 209 6.98 2.08 -1.31
N ILE A 210 7.29 2.11 -2.61
CA ILE A 210 7.97 3.24 -3.24
C ILE A 210 6.98 4.33 -3.65
N THR A 211 5.95 3.94 -4.42
CA THR A 211 5.03 4.85 -5.09
C THR A 211 4.09 5.51 -4.10
N TYR A 212 3.56 4.77 -3.12
CA TYR A 212 2.52 5.27 -2.25
C TYR A 212 3.00 6.44 -1.34
N PRO A 213 4.21 6.39 -0.73
CA PRO A 213 4.75 7.56 -0.03
C PRO A 213 5.00 8.77 -0.93
N LEU A 214 5.30 8.58 -2.22
CA LEU A 214 5.41 9.70 -3.16
C LEU A 214 4.04 10.34 -3.39
N ILE A 215 2.99 9.54 -3.58
CA ILE A 215 1.62 10.02 -3.77
C ILE A 215 1.16 10.80 -2.53
N VAL A 216 1.22 10.19 -1.35
CA VAL A 216 0.77 10.80 -0.09
C VAL A 216 1.63 12.01 0.26
N GLY A 217 2.96 11.89 0.15
CA GLY A 217 3.88 12.98 0.41
C GLY A 217 3.68 14.16 -0.54
N PHE A 218 3.40 13.91 -1.82
CA PHE A 218 3.08 14.97 -2.77
C PHE A 218 1.73 15.61 -2.46
N ALA A 219 0.70 14.81 -2.19
CA ALA A 219 -0.63 15.30 -1.86
C ALA A 219 -0.60 16.20 -0.61
N LEU A 220 0.06 15.77 0.46
CA LEU A 220 0.15 16.49 1.74
C LEU A 220 1.22 17.60 1.76
N ASP A 221 1.90 17.84 0.65
CA ASP A 221 3.06 18.72 0.54
C ASP A 221 4.12 18.44 1.62
N ALA A 222 4.45 17.16 1.82
CA ALA A 222 5.45 16.74 2.77
C ALA A 222 6.82 17.33 2.44
N ARG A 223 7.50 17.80 3.50
CA ARG A 223 8.85 18.36 3.45
C ARG A 223 9.69 17.74 4.55
N LEU A 224 10.89 17.33 4.19
CA LEU A 224 11.92 16.98 5.17
C LEU A 224 12.74 18.23 5.41
N ASP A 225 12.68 18.77 6.63
CA ASP A 225 13.51 19.90 7.01
C ASP A 225 14.98 19.57 6.77
N LYS A 226 15.74 20.53 6.23
CA LYS A 226 17.20 20.43 6.15
C LYS A 226 17.73 20.03 7.54
N PRO A 227 18.73 19.15 7.63
CA PRO A 227 19.29 18.78 8.92
C PRO A 227 19.58 20.06 9.70
N ALA A 228 19.17 20.10 10.98
CA ALA A 228 19.59 21.15 11.89
C ALA A 228 21.09 21.34 11.65
N ALA A 229 21.49 22.55 11.27
CA ALA A 229 22.90 22.85 11.11
C ALA A 229 23.59 22.29 12.36
N LEU A 230 24.56 21.38 12.18
CA LEU A 230 25.37 20.92 13.30
C LEU A 230 25.81 22.19 14.02
N PRO A 231 25.59 22.31 15.34
CA PRO A 231 26.11 23.46 16.07
C PRO A 231 27.59 23.51 15.74
N LEU A 232 28.02 24.57 15.06
CA LEU A 232 29.43 24.83 14.82
C LEU A 232 30.03 24.87 16.23
N SER A 233 30.79 23.83 16.57
CA SER A 233 31.54 23.77 17.82
C SER A 233 32.41 25.03 17.86
N ALA A 234 32.03 25.95 18.75
CA ALA A 234 32.81 27.13 19.10
C ALA A 234 34.01 26.72 19.97
#